data_AF-A0A955FEA4-F1
#
_entry.id   AF-A0A955FEA4-F1
#
_cell.length_a   1.000
_cell.length_b   1.000
_cell.length_c   1.000
_cell.angle_alpha   90.00
_cell.angle_beta   90.00
_cell.angle_gamma   90.00
#
_symmetry.space_group_name_H-M   'P 1'
#
loop_
_entity.id
_entity.type
_entity.pdbx_description
1 polymer ?
#
loop_
_entity_poly.entity_id
_entity_poly.type
_entity_poly.pdbx_seq_one_letter_code
_entity_poly.pdbx_strand_id
1 'polypeptide(L)'
;MVVALRTHDNSLVAYLDWFWHSRTFRTIGRLQSKDKPLVVLLGSVAIAQILSGVYVLVDWARFGTTGGWAFGLALLVSYPVVIAHLFALGIAVRRVCYYLTHPKKLGKIIVAYFLERQVKRLRRKHHFTVVAVAGSVGKTSTKAAIAQLLGQNLRVRYQQGNYNDRTTVPLIFFGQTQPNIFNVFAWARIFGENTARIEHPYPYDVVVVEIGTDGPGQMKQFAYLKPDITVLTAITPEHMAEFVTIDAVATEELEIFRYSKRVLVNGDDVPGKYLIGRDFEEYSTRTNVAHNYYAKRTTTNLRGQDLALEFPGAKLDIHTVFVGEQGARIALAAAATADMLGMDRRVIAESMSSLSPMPGRMQILDGQKQSTIIDDSYNASPEPIMRALDVLYSAKASQRVAVLGSMNELG
;
A
#
# COMPACT_ATOMS: atom_id res chain seq x y z
N MET A 1 3.19 29.13 7.55
CA MET A 1 1.89 28.65 7.04
C MET A 1 2.06 27.57 5.96
N VAL A 2 2.67 27.88 4.80
CA VAL A 2 2.82 26.89 3.72
C VAL A 2 3.62 25.65 4.12
N VAL A 3 4.75 25.82 4.81
CA VAL A 3 5.54 24.70 5.35
C VAL A 3 4.74 23.94 6.42
N ALA A 4 4.05 24.67 7.32
CA ALA A 4 3.26 24.06 8.39
C ALA A 4 2.14 23.16 7.87
N LEU A 5 1.46 23.53 6.78
CA LEU A 5 0.45 22.66 6.18
C LEU A 5 1.05 21.32 5.73
N ARG A 6 2.25 21.33 5.15
CA ARG A 6 2.93 20.12 4.69
C ARG A 6 3.38 19.23 5.85
N THR A 7 3.88 19.83 6.94
CA THR A 7 4.26 19.09 8.15
C THR A 7 3.07 18.46 8.87
N HIS A 8 1.84 18.87 8.55
CA HIS A 8 0.60 18.30 9.08
C HIS A 8 -0.17 17.50 8.01
N ASP A 9 0.53 16.78 7.13
CA ASP A 9 -0.06 15.90 6.09
C ASP A 9 -1.07 16.59 5.16
N ASN A 10 -0.95 17.91 5.01
CA ASN A 10 -1.94 18.74 4.32
C ASN A 10 -3.36 18.67 4.93
N SER A 11 -3.51 18.30 6.20
CA SER A 11 -4.79 18.36 6.90
C SER A 11 -5.12 19.80 7.29
N LEU A 12 -6.26 20.30 6.82
CA LEU A 12 -6.73 21.65 7.16
C LEU A 12 -7.08 21.76 8.65
N VAL A 13 -7.66 20.70 9.21
CA VAL A 13 -8.02 20.64 10.63
C VAL A 13 -6.76 20.66 11.48
N ALA A 14 -5.78 19.80 11.17
CA ALA A 14 -4.53 19.76 11.93
C ALA A 14 -3.71 21.04 11.77
N TYR A 15 -3.76 21.68 10.59
CA TYR A 15 -3.14 22.98 10.38
C TYR A 15 -3.77 24.09 11.24
N LEU A 16 -5.10 24.18 11.28
CA LEU A 16 -5.79 25.19 12.09
C LEU A 16 -5.64 24.92 13.59
N ASP A 17 -5.70 23.65 13.99
CA ASP A 17 -5.44 23.24 15.37
C ASP A 17 -4.02 23.62 15.81
N TRP A 18 -3.02 23.32 14.98
CA TRP A 18 -1.65 23.78 15.17
C TRP A 18 -1.56 25.31 15.26
N PHE A 19 -2.23 26.03 14.36
CA PHE A 19 -2.17 27.49 14.34
C PHE A 19 -2.67 28.11 15.65
N TRP A 20 -3.74 27.58 16.22
CA TRP A 20 -4.34 28.11 17.46
C TRP A 20 -3.61 27.67 18.73
N HIS A 21 -2.99 26.49 18.75
CA HIS A 21 -2.33 25.95 19.94
C HIS A 21 -0.80 26.15 19.94
N SER A 22 -0.22 26.60 18.83
CA SER A 22 1.23 26.81 18.74
C SER A 22 1.69 28.08 19.44
N ARG A 23 2.64 27.93 20.36
CA ARG A 23 3.37 29.05 20.97
C ARG A 23 4.57 29.52 20.12
N THR A 24 5.04 28.68 19.20
CA THR A 24 6.15 28.99 18.29
C THR A 24 5.78 28.67 16.85
N PHE A 25 5.76 29.67 15.97
CA PHE A 25 5.49 29.49 14.53
C PHE A 25 6.72 29.04 13.73
N ARG A 26 7.76 28.52 14.40
CA ARG A 26 8.93 27.93 13.75
C ARG A 26 8.55 26.59 13.14
N THR A 27 8.74 26.44 11.83
CA THR A 27 8.49 25.18 11.11
C THR A 27 9.80 24.53 10.71
N ILE A 28 9.91 23.22 10.91
CA ILE A 28 11.03 22.41 10.41
C ILE A 28 10.76 22.13 8.93
N GLY A 29 11.44 22.84 8.04
CA GLY A 29 11.30 22.66 6.58
C GLY A 29 11.66 23.89 5.78
N ARG A 30 12.01 23.69 4.50
CA ARG A 30 12.30 24.77 3.55
C ARG A 30 11.14 24.97 2.59
N LEU A 31 10.91 26.23 2.22
CA LEU A 31 10.01 26.57 1.11
C LEU A 31 10.55 25.95 -0.19
N GLN A 32 9.67 25.31 -0.96
CA GLN A 32 10.00 24.80 -2.28
C GLN A 32 9.74 25.87 -3.35
N SER A 33 10.38 25.75 -4.51
CA SER A 33 10.19 26.69 -5.63
C SER A 33 8.72 26.84 -6.03
N LYS A 34 7.97 25.74 -6.03
CA LYS A 34 6.53 25.71 -6.31
C LYS A 34 5.66 26.46 -5.30
N ASP A 35 6.18 26.74 -4.10
CA ASP A 35 5.44 27.43 -3.04
C ASP A 35 5.52 28.96 -3.19
N LYS A 36 6.49 29.47 -3.97
CA LYS A 36 6.78 30.91 -4.10
C LYS A 36 5.58 31.75 -4.52
N PRO A 37 4.78 31.39 -5.56
CA PRO A 37 3.65 32.21 -5.99
C PRO A 37 2.61 32.38 -4.88
N LEU A 38 2.36 31.32 -4.13
CA LEU A 38 1.40 31.29 -3.04
C LEU A 38 1.88 32.12 -1.84
N VAL A 39 3.18 32.07 -1.52
CA VAL A 39 3.77 32.92 -0.48
C VAL A 39 3.70 34.39 -0.85
N VAL A 40 3.99 34.74 -2.11
CA VAL A 40 3.88 36.13 -2.60
C VAL A 40 2.44 36.61 -2.47
N LEU A 41 1.47 35.82 -2.92
CA LEU A 41 0.05 36.16 -2.81
C LEU A 41 -0.37 36.43 -1.36
N LEU A 42 -0.06 35.51 -0.43
CA LEU A 42 -0.39 35.68 0.99
C LEU A 42 0.31 36.90 1.60
N GLY A 43 1.55 37.16 1.21
CA GLY A 43 2.30 38.35 1.64
C GLY A 43 1.65 39.64 1.14
N SER A 44 1.24 39.70 -0.12
CA SER A 44 0.55 40.86 -0.69
C SER A 44 -0.78 41.14 0.00
N VAL A 45 -1.57 40.10 0.32
CA VAL A 45 -2.84 40.25 1.07
C VAL A 45 -2.56 40.75 2.49
N ALA A 46 -1.52 40.25 3.15
CA ALA A 46 -1.13 40.71 4.48
C ALA A 46 -0.73 42.19 4.48
N ILE A 47 0.11 42.60 3.51
CA ILE A 47 0.54 43.99 3.34
C ILE A 47 -0.67 44.88 3.06
N ALA A 48 -1.57 44.48 2.16
CA ALA A 48 -2.78 45.25 1.86
C ALA A 48 -3.63 45.47 3.12
N GLN A 49 -3.86 44.42 3.92
CA GLN A 49 -4.61 44.53 5.17
C GLN A 49 -3.92 45.48 6.17
N ILE A 50 -2.59 45.38 6.33
CA ILE A 50 -1.82 46.24 7.23
C ILE A 50 -1.92 47.71 6.76
N LEU A 51 -1.73 47.96 5.47
CA LEU A 51 -1.84 49.30 4.89
C LEU A 51 -3.24 49.87 5.04
N SER A 52 -4.29 49.07 4.87
CA SER A 52 -5.67 49.47 5.15
C SER A 52 -5.87 49.83 6.63
N GLY A 53 -5.30 49.05 7.56
CA GLY A 53 -5.33 49.35 8.99
C GLY A 53 -4.65 50.68 9.32
N VAL A 54 -3.44 50.92 8.79
CA VAL A 54 -2.72 52.20 8.95
C VAL A 54 -3.53 53.36 8.37
N TYR A 55 -4.09 53.19 7.17
CA TYR A 55 -4.90 54.21 6.52
C TYR A 55 -6.10 54.62 7.38
N VAL A 56 -6.86 53.64 7.90
CA VAL A 56 -8.03 53.90 8.76
C VAL A 56 -7.62 54.63 10.05
N LEU A 57 -6.47 54.29 10.64
CA LEU A 57 -5.97 54.99 11.82
C LEU A 57 -5.57 56.44 11.52
N VAL A 58 -4.91 56.69 10.37
CA VAL A 58 -4.52 58.04 9.94
C VAL A 58 -5.75 58.89 9.61
N ASP A 59 -6.74 58.31 8.93
CA ASP A 59 -8.01 58.97 8.63
C ASP A 59 -8.76 59.35 9.92
N TRP A 60 -8.88 58.40 10.85
CA TRP A 60 -9.45 58.66 12.17
C TRP A 60 -8.74 59.77 12.92
N ALA A 61 -7.40 59.77 12.94
CA ALA A 61 -6.61 60.79 13.61
C ALA A 61 -6.78 62.19 12.99
N ARG A 62 -7.12 62.28 11.70
CA ARG A 62 -7.30 63.55 10.98
C ARG A 62 -8.72 64.09 11.03
N PHE A 63 -9.72 63.22 10.94
CA PHE A 63 -11.11 63.60 10.70
C PHE A 63 -12.07 63.15 11.81
N GLY A 64 -11.61 62.39 12.80
CA GLY A 64 -12.42 61.98 13.95
C GLY A 64 -13.52 60.98 13.63
N THR A 65 -13.34 60.14 12.60
CA THR A 65 -14.33 59.16 12.15
C THR A 65 -14.72 58.18 13.28
N THR A 66 -16.01 58.15 13.65
CA THR A 66 -16.49 57.34 14.77
C THR A 66 -16.15 55.85 14.57
N GLY A 67 -15.41 55.26 15.50
CA GLY A 67 -15.01 53.85 15.46
C GLY A 67 -13.77 53.52 14.60
N GLY A 68 -13.16 54.51 13.92
CA GLY A 68 -12.00 54.30 13.06
C GLY A 68 -10.78 53.74 13.80
N TRP A 69 -10.49 54.22 15.02
CA TRP A 69 -9.38 53.70 15.84
C TRP A 69 -9.51 52.19 16.12
N ALA A 70 -10.71 51.74 16.49
CA ALA A 70 -10.96 50.37 16.87
C ALA A 70 -10.87 49.44 15.65
N PHE A 71 -11.44 49.87 14.52
CA PHE A 71 -11.40 49.09 13.28
C PHE A 71 -9.99 49.02 12.69
N GLY A 72 -9.27 50.15 12.65
CA GLY A 72 -7.88 50.19 12.17
C GLY A 72 -6.95 49.31 13.01
N LEU A 73 -7.08 49.36 14.34
CA LEU A 73 -6.32 48.48 15.24
C LEU A 73 -6.70 47.01 15.04
N ALA A 74 -7.99 46.70 14.88
CA ALA A 74 -8.44 45.34 14.60
C ALA A 74 -7.82 44.79 13.31
N LEU A 75 -7.72 45.59 12.24
CA LEU A 75 -7.06 45.18 10.99
C LEU A 75 -5.57 44.90 11.19
N LEU A 76 -4.87 45.72 11.99
CA LEU A 76 -3.44 45.53 12.28
C LEU A 76 -3.15 44.32 13.16
N VAL A 77 -4.03 43.98 14.09
CA VAL A 77 -3.81 42.86 15.01
C VAL A 77 -4.28 41.53 14.41
N SER A 78 -5.34 41.57 13.59
CA SER A 78 -5.98 40.35 13.07
C SER A 78 -5.31 39.76 11.82
N TYR A 79 -4.36 40.46 11.17
CA TYR A 79 -3.76 39.96 9.92
C TYR A 79 -3.19 38.54 10.01
N PRO A 80 -2.55 38.07 11.10
CA PRO A 80 -2.05 36.70 11.15
C PRO A 80 -3.19 35.68 11.12
N VAL A 81 -4.29 35.99 11.79
CA VAL A 81 -5.50 35.15 11.86
C VAL A 81 -6.20 35.14 10.50
N VAL A 82 -6.43 36.32 9.92
CA VAL A 82 -7.09 36.44 8.61
C VAL A 82 -6.32 35.69 7.53
N ILE A 83 -4.99 35.88 7.46
CA ILE A 83 -4.16 35.23 6.45
C ILE A 83 -4.12 33.71 6.66
N ALA A 84 -4.06 33.23 7.90
CA ALA A 84 -4.08 31.80 8.19
C ALA A 84 -5.39 31.12 7.71
N HIS A 85 -6.54 31.76 7.92
CA HIS A 85 -7.84 31.23 7.54
C HIS A 85 -8.12 31.39 6.05
N LEU A 86 -7.72 32.51 5.42
CA LEU A 86 -7.80 32.68 3.96
C LEU A 86 -6.95 31.64 3.22
N PHE A 87 -5.76 31.34 3.74
CA PHE A 87 -4.93 30.27 3.21
C PHE A 87 -5.64 28.91 3.28
N ALA A 88 -6.17 28.56 4.46
CA ALA A 88 -6.93 27.32 4.65
C ALA A 88 -8.16 27.24 3.73
N LEU A 89 -8.91 28.35 3.58
CA LEU A 89 -10.06 28.45 2.69
C LEU A 89 -9.66 28.27 1.23
N GLY A 90 -8.60 28.92 0.75
CA GLY A 90 -8.12 28.78 -0.62
C GLY A 90 -7.75 27.33 -0.96
N ILE A 91 -7.14 26.61 -0.02
CA ILE A 91 -6.85 25.17 -0.18
C ILE A 91 -8.13 24.35 -0.18
N ALA A 92 -9.09 24.66 0.69
CA ALA A 92 -10.40 23.98 0.72
C ALA A 92 -11.13 24.15 -0.60
N VAL A 93 -11.25 25.38 -1.12
CA VAL A 93 -11.85 25.69 -2.42
C VAL A 93 -11.15 24.93 -3.53
N ARG A 94 -9.81 24.97 -3.59
CA ARG A 94 -9.05 24.22 -4.60
C ARG A 94 -9.33 22.72 -4.54
N ARG A 95 -9.43 22.13 -3.34
CA ARG A 95 -9.78 20.71 -3.15
C ARG A 95 -11.20 20.41 -3.63
N VAL A 96 -12.17 21.25 -3.27
CA VAL A 96 -13.55 21.11 -3.71
C VAL A 96 -13.62 21.17 -5.24
N CYS A 97 -13.02 22.18 -5.86
CA CYS A 97 -12.94 22.29 -7.32
C CYS A 97 -12.26 21.07 -7.97
N TYR A 98 -11.19 20.56 -7.36
CA TYR A 98 -10.51 19.36 -7.86
C TYR A 98 -11.44 18.14 -7.84
N TYR A 99 -12.16 17.89 -6.76
CA TYR A 99 -13.07 16.74 -6.67
C TYR A 99 -14.34 16.90 -7.51
N LEU A 100 -14.83 18.14 -7.69
CA LEU A 100 -15.93 18.43 -8.61
C LEU A 100 -15.53 18.15 -10.06
N THR A 101 -14.28 18.44 -10.44
CA THR A 101 -13.74 18.13 -11.78
C THR A 101 -13.31 16.67 -11.93
N HIS A 102 -13.18 15.91 -10.84
CA HIS A 102 -12.78 14.50 -10.82
C HIS A 102 -13.79 13.62 -10.06
N PRO A 103 -15.03 13.49 -10.54
CA PRO A 103 -16.12 12.82 -9.81
C PRO A 103 -15.84 11.35 -9.51
N LYS A 104 -15.08 10.64 -10.37
CA LYS A 104 -14.63 9.26 -10.11
C LYS A 104 -13.80 9.16 -8.81
N LYS A 105 -12.88 10.10 -8.59
CA LYS A 105 -12.01 10.10 -7.38
C LYS A 105 -12.84 10.36 -6.13
N LEU A 106 -13.79 11.29 -6.19
CA LEU A 106 -14.69 11.57 -5.08
C LEU A 106 -15.56 10.35 -4.76
N GLY A 107 -16.16 9.71 -5.78
CA GLY A 107 -16.94 8.50 -5.64
C GLY A 107 -16.15 7.37 -4.98
N LYS A 108 -14.91 7.13 -5.42
CA LYS A 108 -14.00 6.14 -4.80
C LYS A 108 -13.77 6.43 -3.31
N ILE A 109 -13.53 7.68 -2.92
CA ILE A 109 -13.33 8.07 -1.51
C ILE A 109 -14.57 7.77 -0.66
N ILE A 110 -15.75 8.13 -1.15
CA ILE A 110 -17.01 7.92 -0.43
C ILE A 110 -17.28 6.42 -0.28
N VAL A 111 -17.17 5.66 -1.37
CA VAL A 111 -17.38 4.22 -1.37
C VAL A 111 -16.39 3.50 -0.44
N ALA A 112 -15.10 3.83 -0.54
CA ALA A 112 -14.06 3.29 0.35
C ALA A 112 -14.41 3.53 1.82
N TYR A 113 -14.81 4.76 2.17
CA TYR A 113 -15.19 5.09 3.54
C TYR A 113 -16.30 4.19 4.10
N PHE A 114 -17.35 3.92 3.31
CA PHE A 114 -18.43 3.01 3.74
C PHE A 114 -17.97 1.57 3.86
N LEU A 115 -17.24 1.06 2.85
CA LEU A 115 -16.74 -0.31 2.88
C LEU A 115 -15.75 -0.56 4.03
N GLU A 116 -14.84 0.36 4.30
CA GLU A 116 -13.93 0.29 5.44
C GLU A 116 -14.69 0.20 6.76
N ARG A 117 -15.77 0.98 6.93
CA ARG A 117 -16.60 0.90 8.14
C ARG A 117 -17.27 -0.47 8.25
N GLN A 118 -17.66 -1.09 7.15
CA GLN A 118 -18.22 -2.45 7.13
C GLN A 118 -17.16 -3.48 7.51
N VAL A 119 -15.94 -3.42 6.98
CA VAL A 119 -14.84 -4.30 7.37
C VAL A 119 -14.49 -4.12 8.85
N LYS A 120 -14.41 -2.88 9.34
CA LYS A 120 -14.19 -2.61 10.77
C LYS A 120 -15.28 -3.22 11.66
N ARG A 121 -16.55 -3.17 11.23
CA ARG A 121 -17.66 -3.81 11.96
C ARG A 121 -17.55 -5.33 11.92
N LEU A 122 -17.27 -5.90 10.75
CA LEU A 122 -17.06 -7.34 10.57
C LEU A 122 -15.97 -7.85 11.51
N ARG A 123 -14.80 -7.19 11.53
CA ARG A 123 -13.65 -7.51 12.39
C ARG A 123 -13.90 -7.37 13.89
N ARG A 124 -14.88 -6.55 14.31
CA ARG A 124 -15.26 -6.41 15.72
C ARG A 124 -16.23 -7.49 16.16
N LYS A 125 -17.09 -7.95 15.25
CA LYS A 125 -18.13 -8.94 15.56
C LYS A 125 -17.64 -10.38 15.42
N HIS A 126 -16.67 -10.62 14.54
CA HIS A 126 -16.18 -11.96 14.21
C HIS A 126 -14.67 -12.06 14.39
N HIS A 127 -14.22 -13.23 14.85
CA HIS A 127 -12.81 -13.57 14.96
C HIS A 127 -12.38 -14.38 13.74
N PHE A 128 -11.47 -13.81 12.94
CA PHE A 128 -10.82 -14.47 11.82
C PHE A 128 -9.48 -13.78 11.57
N THR A 129 -8.56 -14.49 10.93
CA THR A 129 -7.21 -14.01 10.65
C THR A 129 -7.20 -13.18 9.36
N VAL A 130 -6.45 -12.07 9.35
CA VAL A 130 -6.14 -11.32 8.13
C VAL A 130 -4.65 -11.44 7.84
N VAL A 131 -4.32 -11.95 6.66
CA VAL A 131 -2.96 -11.94 6.12
C VAL A 131 -2.90 -10.91 5.00
N ALA A 132 -2.01 -9.93 5.11
CA ALA A 132 -1.75 -8.96 4.05
C ALA A 132 -0.43 -9.28 3.34
N VAL A 133 -0.35 -9.00 2.04
CA VAL A 133 0.89 -9.07 1.26
C VAL A 133 1.17 -7.70 0.65
N ALA A 134 2.33 -7.15 0.93
CA ALA A 134 2.80 -5.82 0.54
C ALA A 134 4.22 -5.89 -0.05
N GLY A 135 4.73 -4.77 -0.56
CA GLY A 135 6.08 -4.65 -1.12
C GLY A 135 6.11 -4.51 -2.64
N SER A 136 7.24 -4.12 -3.20
CA SER A 136 7.28 -3.59 -4.58
C SER A 136 6.99 -4.62 -5.67
N VAL A 137 7.50 -5.84 -5.51
CA VAL A 137 7.38 -6.92 -6.50
C VAL A 137 6.99 -8.23 -5.80
N GLY A 138 6.30 -9.13 -6.51
CA GLY A 138 5.98 -10.47 -6.02
C GLY A 138 4.73 -10.60 -5.17
N LYS A 139 4.00 -9.48 -4.92
CA LYS A 139 2.77 -9.44 -4.11
C LYS A 139 1.71 -10.45 -4.56
N THR A 140 1.29 -10.36 -5.83
CA THR A 140 0.16 -11.15 -6.37
C THR A 140 0.42 -12.66 -6.32
N SER A 141 1.62 -13.09 -6.72
CA SER A 141 2.00 -14.51 -6.70
C SER A 141 2.15 -15.03 -5.27
N THR A 142 2.72 -14.23 -4.37
CA THR A 142 2.88 -14.59 -2.94
C THR A 142 1.51 -14.69 -2.25
N LYS A 143 0.60 -13.74 -2.46
CA LYS A 143 -0.79 -13.81 -1.99
C LYS A 143 -1.47 -15.08 -2.46
N ALA A 144 -1.36 -15.40 -3.75
CA ALA A 144 -1.99 -16.59 -4.32
C ALA A 144 -1.42 -17.89 -3.73
N ALA A 145 -0.10 -17.98 -3.55
CA ALA A 145 0.55 -19.14 -2.94
C ALA A 145 0.15 -19.32 -1.47
N ILE A 146 0.15 -18.24 -0.67
CA ILE A 146 -0.34 -18.24 0.71
C ILE A 146 -1.80 -18.71 0.75
N ALA A 147 -2.67 -18.14 -0.08
CA ALA A 147 -4.08 -18.48 -0.07
C ALA A 147 -4.35 -19.94 -0.46
N GLN A 148 -3.64 -20.46 -1.46
CA GLN A 148 -3.73 -21.87 -1.89
C GLN A 148 -3.23 -22.83 -0.81
N LEU A 149 -2.11 -22.52 -0.15
CA LEU A 149 -1.55 -23.35 0.90
C LEU A 149 -2.44 -23.36 2.15
N LEU A 150 -2.86 -22.19 2.62
CA LEU A 150 -3.78 -22.09 3.75
C LEU A 150 -5.13 -22.76 3.45
N GLY A 151 -5.57 -22.72 2.19
CA GLY A 151 -6.81 -23.31 1.71
C GLY A 151 -6.88 -24.84 1.81
N GLN A 152 -5.76 -25.52 2.07
CA GLN A 152 -5.73 -26.98 2.24
C GLN A 152 -6.41 -27.41 3.55
N ASN A 153 -6.33 -26.58 4.60
CA ASN A 153 -6.88 -26.89 5.92
C ASN A 153 -7.85 -25.83 6.45
N LEU A 154 -7.85 -24.61 5.90
CA LEU A 154 -8.62 -23.47 6.39
C LEU A 154 -9.59 -22.97 5.33
N ARG A 155 -10.72 -22.39 5.75
CA ARG A 155 -11.64 -21.70 4.85
C ARG A 155 -11.06 -20.33 4.53
N VAL A 156 -10.37 -20.23 3.39
CA VAL A 156 -9.67 -19.01 2.98
C VAL A 156 -10.53 -18.16 2.04
N ARG A 157 -10.58 -16.86 2.31
CA ARG A 157 -11.13 -15.86 1.39
C ARG A 157 -10.01 -15.03 0.78
N TYR A 158 -9.94 -15.02 -0.55
CA TYR A 158 -9.10 -14.13 -1.32
C TYR A 158 -9.77 -13.84 -2.67
N GLN A 159 -9.24 -12.89 -3.43
CA GLN A 159 -9.73 -12.55 -4.77
C GLN A 159 -8.58 -12.59 -5.78
N GLN A 160 -8.82 -13.23 -6.92
CA GLN A 160 -7.90 -13.19 -8.06
C GLN A 160 -8.01 -11.86 -8.81
N GLY A 161 -6.92 -11.47 -9.47
CA GLY A 161 -6.82 -10.20 -10.19
C GLY A 161 -6.37 -9.02 -9.33
N ASN A 162 -6.57 -7.81 -9.85
CA ASN A 162 -6.01 -6.56 -9.32
C ASN A 162 -6.91 -5.94 -8.22
N TYR A 163 -7.10 -6.65 -7.11
CA TYR A 163 -7.82 -6.15 -5.92
C TYR A 163 -6.79 -5.75 -4.84
N ASN A 164 -6.15 -4.61 -5.03
CA ASN A 164 -5.06 -4.12 -4.18
C ASN A 164 -5.24 -2.66 -3.72
N ASP A 165 -6.32 -1.99 -4.16
CA ASP A 165 -6.59 -0.60 -3.83
C ASP A 165 -7.58 -0.46 -2.66
N ARG A 166 -7.69 0.76 -2.15
CA ARG A 166 -8.56 1.08 -1.01
C ARG A 166 -10.05 0.77 -1.25
N THR A 167 -10.51 0.75 -2.49
CA THR A 167 -11.90 0.45 -2.84
C THR A 167 -12.17 -1.03 -3.05
N THR A 168 -11.19 -1.76 -3.54
CA THR A 168 -11.30 -3.17 -3.95
C THR A 168 -11.01 -4.12 -2.80
N VAL A 169 -9.99 -3.84 -1.99
CA VAL A 169 -9.61 -4.71 -0.86
C VAL A 169 -10.78 -5.00 0.11
N PRO A 170 -11.61 -4.01 0.52
CA PRO A 170 -12.77 -4.30 1.37
C PRO A 170 -13.78 -5.29 0.76
N LEU A 171 -13.92 -5.32 -0.56
CA LEU A 171 -14.89 -6.19 -1.24
C LEU A 171 -14.51 -7.67 -1.11
N ILE A 172 -13.21 -7.96 -0.96
CA ILE A 172 -12.69 -9.32 -0.77
C ILE A 172 -13.35 -9.97 0.45
N PHE A 173 -13.44 -9.24 1.57
CA PHE A 173 -14.03 -9.72 2.83
C PHE A 173 -15.47 -10.19 2.66
N PHE A 174 -16.20 -9.64 1.70
CA PHE A 174 -17.60 -9.96 1.48
C PHE A 174 -17.84 -10.85 0.28
N GLY A 175 -16.85 -11.18 -0.54
CA GLY A 175 -17.13 -11.93 -1.77
C GLY A 175 -17.72 -11.09 -2.90
N GLN A 176 -17.54 -9.77 -2.86
CA GLN A 176 -18.16 -8.86 -3.83
C GLN A 176 -17.19 -8.53 -4.97
N THR A 177 -17.75 -8.26 -6.14
CA THR A 177 -17.01 -7.69 -7.28
C THR A 177 -17.25 -6.18 -7.34
N GLN A 178 -16.29 -5.43 -7.87
CA GLN A 178 -16.43 -3.98 -8.00
C GLN A 178 -17.37 -3.63 -9.17
N PRO A 179 -18.53 -2.99 -8.93
CA PRO A 179 -19.34 -2.43 -9.99
C PRO A 179 -18.74 -1.11 -10.50
N ASN A 180 -19.29 -0.59 -11.60
CA ASN A 180 -18.95 0.76 -12.06
C ASN A 180 -19.18 1.78 -10.93
N ILE A 181 -18.20 2.66 -10.69
CA ILE A 181 -18.23 3.64 -9.59
C ILE A 181 -19.46 4.57 -9.65
N PHE A 182 -20.03 4.79 -10.84
CA PHE A 182 -21.21 5.64 -11.03
C PHE A 182 -22.54 4.90 -10.85
N ASN A 183 -22.54 3.57 -10.72
CA ASN A 183 -23.76 2.80 -10.49
C ASN A 183 -24.15 2.83 -9.00
N VAL A 184 -24.84 3.89 -8.58
CA VAL A 184 -25.23 4.13 -7.19
C VAL A 184 -26.12 3.01 -6.64
N PHE A 185 -27.02 2.45 -7.46
CA PHE A 185 -27.91 1.35 -7.04
C PHE A 185 -27.15 0.05 -6.76
N ALA A 186 -26.16 -0.29 -7.60
CA ALA A 186 -25.29 -1.43 -7.36
C ALA A 186 -24.49 -1.26 -6.05
N TRP A 187 -23.98 -0.06 -5.78
CA TRP A 187 -23.31 0.24 -4.51
C TRP A 187 -24.25 0.16 -3.31
N ALA A 188 -25.46 0.73 -3.40
CA ALA A 188 -26.45 0.64 -2.33
C ALA A 188 -26.80 -0.81 -2.00
N ARG A 189 -26.97 -1.66 -3.03
CA ARG A 189 -27.17 -3.10 -2.87
C ARG A 189 -25.99 -3.77 -2.18
N ILE A 190 -24.76 -3.54 -2.62
CA ILE A 190 -23.55 -4.08 -1.99
C ILE A 190 -23.47 -3.67 -0.51
N PHE A 191 -23.73 -2.40 -0.20
CA PHE A 191 -23.73 -1.95 1.19
C PHE A 191 -24.81 -2.65 2.03
N GLY A 192 -26.01 -2.84 1.47
CA GLY A 192 -27.08 -3.60 2.13
C GLY A 192 -26.69 -5.05 2.38
N GLU A 193 -26.25 -5.77 1.35
CA GLU A 193 -25.82 -7.17 1.42
C GLU A 193 -24.67 -7.38 2.41
N ASN A 194 -23.66 -6.50 2.38
CA ASN A 194 -22.54 -6.57 3.32
C ASN A 194 -23.01 -6.35 4.76
N THR A 195 -23.92 -5.40 4.98
CA THR A 195 -24.48 -5.14 6.31
C THR A 195 -25.26 -6.35 6.82
N ALA A 196 -26.08 -6.98 5.98
CA ALA A 196 -26.76 -8.22 6.34
C ALA A 196 -25.77 -9.36 6.65
N ARG A 197 -24.73 -9.53 5.82
CA ARG A 197 -23.68 -10.54 6.04
C ARG A 197 -22.93 -10.36 7.35
N ILE A 198 -22.66 -9.12 7.78
CA ILE A 198 -22.01 -8.85 9.07
C ILE A 198 -22.83 -9.44 10.22
N GLU A 199 -24.16 -9.48 10.09
CA GLU A 199 -25.01 -9.96 11.19
C GLU A 199 -24.93 -11.47 11.40
N HIS A 200 -24.53 -12.24 10.39
CA HIS A 200 -24.42 -13.70 10.43
C HIS A 200 -22.98 -14.17 10.74
N PRO A 201 -22.79 -15.43 11.20
CA PRO A 201 -21.45 -16.00 11.39
C PRO A 201 -20.60 -15.89 10.14
N TYR A 202 -19.37 -15.39 10.29
CA TYR A 202 -18.46 -15.28 9.16
C TYR A 202 -17.93 -16.66 8.75
N PRO A 203 -18.03 -17.06 7.46
CA PRO A 203 -17.78 -18.44 7.05
C PRO A 203 -16.31 -18.74 6.77
N TYR A 204 -15.40 -17.78 6.93
CA TYR A 204 -13.98 -17.92 6.60
C TYR A 204 -13.10 -17.79 7.85
N ASP A 205 -12.06 -18.61 7.90
CA ASP A 205 -11.06 -18.61 8.98
C ASP A 205 -9.96 -17.59 8.72
N VAL A 206 -9.60 -17.39 7.44
CA VAL A 206 -8.54 -16.47 7.01
C VAL A 206 -8.99 -15.65 5.80
N VAL A 207 -8.67 -14.35 5.81
CA VAL A 207 -8.76 -13.49 4.63
C VAL A 207 -7.35 -13.12 4.20
N VAL A 208 -6.97 -13.46 2.96
CA VAL A 208 -5.66 -13.11 2.39
C VAL A 208 -5.86 -11.99 1.38
N VAL A 209 -5.21 -10.85 1.63
CA VAL A 209 -5.33 -9.64 0.82
C VAL A 209 -3.97 -9.19 0.30
N GLU A 210 -3.97 -8.59 -0.87
CA GLU A 210 -2.82 -7.84 -1.40
C GLU A 210 -3.10 -6.37 -1.17
N ILE A 211 -2.10 -5.64 -0.70
CA ILE A 211 -2.15 -4.19 -0.56
C ILE A 211 -0.98 -3.61 -1.35
N GLY A 212 -1.26 -2.55 -2.10
CA GLY A 212 -0.27 -1.85 -2.90
C GLY A 212 -0.48 -0.36 -2.84
N THR A 213 0.51 0.37 -3.34
CA THR A 213 0.53 1.82 -3.33
C THR A 213 1.04 2.34 -4.65
N ASP A 214 0.35 3.34 -5.20
CA ASP A 214 0.82 4.06 -6.40
C ASP A 214 1.54 5.36 -6.03
N GLY A 215 1.62 5.70 -4.73
CA GLY A 215 2.26 6.94 -4.30
C GLY A 215 2.16 7.23 -2.80
N PRO A 216 2.81 8.30 -2.33
CA PRO A 216 2.95 8.57 -0.89
C PRO A 216 1.61 8.77 -0.15
N GLY A 217 1.50 8.18 1.04
CA GLY A 217 0.39 8.28 1.98
C GLY A 217 -0.82 7.38 1.68
N GLN A 218 -0.67 6.37 0.83
CA GLN A 218 -1.72 5.39 0.52
C GLN A 218 -1.70 4.18 1.45
N MET A 219 -0.53 3.69 1.87
CA MET A 219 -0.37 2.52 2.74
C MET A 219 -1.02 2.73 4.11
N LYS A 220 -0.97 3.95 4.65
CA LYS A 220 -1.70 4.30 5.89
C LYS A 220 -3.22 4.16 5.76
N GLN A 221 -3.76 4.19 4.54
CA GLN A 221 -5.20 4.04 4.30
C GLN A 221 -5.67 2.60 4.52
N PHE A 222 -4.76 1.62 4.54
CA PHE A 222 -5.06 0.22 4.86
C PHE A 222 -5.02 -0.11 6.36
N ALA A 223 -4.71 0.86 7.23
CA ALA A 223 -4.62 0.64 8.68
C ALA A 223 -5.92 0.11 9.32
N TYR A 224 -7.07 0.22 8.65
CA TYR A 224 -8.32 -0.39 9.10
C TYR A 224 -8.32 -1.92 9.08
N LEU A 225 -7.47 -2.55 8.26
CA LEU A 225 -7.38 -3.99 8.12
C LEU A 225 -6.86 -4.64 9.40
N LYS A 226 -5.89 -3.98 10.07
CA LYS A 226 -5.14 -4.50 11.22
C LYS A 226 -4.70 -5.96 11.02
N PRO A 227 -3.85 -6.25 10.01
CA PRO A 227 -3.47 -7.62 9.67
C PRO A 227 -2.84 -8.33 10.87
N ASP A 228 -3.15 -9.61 11.00
CA ASP A 228 -2.55 -10.48 11.99
C ASP A 228 -1.12 -10.85 11.57
N ILE A 229 -0.89 -11.01 10.26
CA ILE A 229 0.44 -11.11 9.64
C ILE A 229 0.45 -10.24 8.38
N THR A 230 1.52 -9.48 8.17
CA THR A 230 1.81 -8.86 6.87
C THR A 230 3.10 -9.42 6.32
N VAL A 231 3.08 -9.90 5.08
CA VAL A 231 4.27 -10.35 4.34
C VAL A 231 4.78 -9.21 3.48
N LEU A 232 6.00 -8.75 3.72
CA LEU A 232 6.68 -7.73 2.94
C LEU A 232 7.65 -8.40 1.96
N THR A 233 7.31 -8.38 0.67
CA THR A 233 8.02 -9.17 -0.34
C THR A 233 9.27 -8.48 -0.88
N ALA A 234 9.31 -7.16 -0.97
CA ALA A 234 10.45 -6.41 -1.51
C ALA A 234 10.34 -4.90 -1.22
N ILE A 235 11.47 -4.20 -1.22
CA ILE A 235 11.56 -2.74 -1.38
C ILE A 235 12.51 -2.47 -2.55
N THR A 236 11.94 -2.27 -3.73
CA THR A 236 12.68 -2.02 -4.98
C THR A 236 12.10 -0.82 -5.72
N PRO A 237 12.79 -0.24 -6.73
CA PRO A 237 12.26 0.88 -7.48
C PRO A 237 10.92 0.54 -8.16
N GLU A 238 9.84 1.20 -7.72
CA GLU A 238 8.50 1.14 -8.32
C GLU A 238 7.86 2.53 -8.28
N HIS A 239 6.97 2.82 -9.24
CA HIS A 239 6.24 4.10 -9.31
C HIS A 239 7.15 5.34 -9.09
N MET A 240 8.36 5.29 -9.66
CA MET A 240 9.42 6.27 -9.37
C MET A 240 9.07 7.70 -9.82
N ALA A 241 8.10 7.85 -10.73
CA ALA A 241 7.52 9.15 -11.08
C ALA A 241 6.85 9.84 -9.88
N GLU A 242 6.23 9.07 -8.97
CA GLU A 242 5.55 9.58 -7.78
C GLU A 242 6.45 9.56 -6.54
N PHE A 243 7.23 8.49 -6.33
CA PHE A 243 8.07 8.34 -5.14
C PHE A 243 9.40 9.10 -5.22
N VAL A 244 9.95 9.31 -6.42
CA VAL A 244 11.25 9.98 -6.67
C VAL A 244 12.47 9.22 -6.15
N THR A 245 12.43 8.64 -4.96
CA THR A 245 13.55 7.92 -4.33
C THR A 245 13.12 6.58 -3.75
N ILE A 246 14.06 5.63 -3.69
CA ILE A 246 13.84 4.34 -3.01
C ILE A 246 13.56 4.50 -1.52
N ASP A 247 14.09 5.54 -0.87
CA ASP A 247 13.80 5.85 0.54
C ASP A 247 12.33 6.27 0.73
N ALA A 248 11.71 6.90 -0.28
CA ALA A 248 10.29 7.23 -0.24
C ALA A 248 9.42 5.98 -0.43
N VAL A 249 9.80 5.07 -1.34
CA VAL A 249 9.16 3.75 -1.48
C VAL A 249 9.24 2.99 -0.16
N ALA A 250 10.44 2.94 0.44
CA ALA A 250 10.66 2.26 1.72
C ALA A 250 9.81 2.87 2.83
N THR A 251 9.79 4.21 2.94
CA THR A 251 8.97 4.90 3.95
C THR A 251 7.50 4.53 3.81
N GLU A 252 7.00 4.46 2.58
CA GLU A 252 5.60 4.13 2.31
C GLU A 252 5.27 2.67 2.61
N GLU A 253 6.04 1.72 2.08
CA GLU A 253 5.82 0.28 2.27
C GLU A 253 5.96 -0.14 3.73
N LEU A 254 6.85 0.50 4.50
CA LEU A 254 7.05 0.21 5.93
C LEU A 254 5.93 0.74 6.83
N GLU A 255 4.96 1.51 6.32
CA GLU A 255 3.79 1.90 7.11
C GLU A 255 2.99 0.69 7.63
N ILE A 256 3.13 -0.49 6.99
CA ILE A 256 2.55 -1.76 7.46
C ILE A 256 2.91 -2.10 8.90
N PHE A 257 4.11 -1.72 9.37
CA PHE A 257 4.58 -2.00 10.73
C PHE A 257 3.75 -1.29 11.80
N ARG A 258 3.05 -0.21 11.43
CA ARG A 258 2.28 0.60 12.38
C ARG A 258 0.96 -0.03 12.79
N TYR A 259 0.46 -0.97 12.00
CA TYR A 259 -0.89 -1.52 12.18
C TYR A 259 -0.98 -3.04 12.01
N SER A 260 0.11 -3.71 11.62
CA SER A 260 0.19 -5.17 11.58
C SER A 260 0.63 -5.71 12.94
N LYS A 261 0.12 -6.87 13.36
CA LYS A 261 0.56 -7.51 14.62
C LYS A 261 1.94 -8.13 14.49
N ARG A 262 2.21 -8.80 13.36
CA ARG A 262 3.48 -9.43 13.02
C ARG A 262 3.81 -9.12 11.56
N VAL A 263 5.09 -9.07 11.23
CA VAL A 263 5.55 -8.76 9.87
C VAL A 263 6.62 -9.77 9.47
N LEU A 264 6.35 -10.50 8.40
CA LEU A 264 7.28 -11.44 7.78
C LEU A 264 7.99 -10.73 6.61
N VAL A 265 9.29 -10.55 6.71
CA VAL A 265 10.09 -9.74 5.77
C VAL A 265 10.98 -10.62 4.91
N ASN A 266 11.02 -10.35 3.60
CA ASN A 266 11.99 -10.93 2.70
C ASN A 266 13.38 -10.33 2.94
N GLY A 267 14.27 -11.06 3.63
CA GLY A 267 15.63 -10.62 3.92
C GLY A 267 16.50 -10.43 2.67
N ASP A 268 16.09 -10.98 1.51
CA ASP A 268 16.88 -10.90 0.28
C ASP A 268 16.64 -9.62 -0.53
N ASP A 269 15.42 -9.07 -0.47
CA ASP A 269 14.97 -7.95 -1.32
C ASP A 269 14.46 -6.75 -0.49
N VAL A 270 14.54 -6.82 0.85
CA VAL A 270 14.28 -5.70 1.75
C VAL A 270 15.58 -5.28 2.43
N PRO A 271 16.17 -4.13 2.07
CA PRO A 271 17.45 -3.71 2.65
C PRO A 271 17.35 -3.51 4.16
N GLY A 272 18.20 -4.24 4.92
CA GLY A 272 18.19 -4.24 6.39
C GLY A 272 18.35 -2.86 7.04
N LYS A 273 18.93 -1.87 6.34
CA LYS A 273 19.02 -0.48 6.81
C LYS A 273 17.65 0.15 7.14
N TYR A 274 16.57 -0.35 6.53
CA TYR A 274 15.21 0.14 6.76
C TYR A 274 14.48 -0.57 7.92
N LEU A 275 15.05 -1.67 8.41
CA LEU A 275 14.44 -2.53 9.43
C LEU A 275 14.99 -2.29 10.84
N ILE A 276 15.97 -1.38 10.98
CA ILE A 276 16.59 -1.07 12.28
C ILE A 276 15.52 -0.58 13.27
N GLY A 277 15.47 -1.21 14.44
CA GLY A 277 14.52 -0.88 15.50
C GLY A 277 13.08 -1.34 15.23
N ARG A 278 12.90 -2.36 14.38
CA ARG A 278 11.59 -2.97 14.10
C ARG A 278 11.61 -4.44 14.51
N ASP A 279 10.47 -4.90 15.02
CA ASP A 279 10.23 -6.31 15.27
C ASP A 279 9.66 -6.97 14.02
N PHE A 280 10.32 -8.00 13.52
CA PHE A 280 9.90 -8.77 12.35
C PHE A 280 10.42 -10.21 12.43
N GLU A 281 9.74 -11.10 11.71
CA GLU A 281 10.27 -12.38 11.31
C GLU A 281 10.90 -12.26 9.92
N GLU A 282 12.01 -12.95 9.68
CA GLU A 282 12.71 -12.91 8.39
C GLU A 282 12.52 -14.24 7.64
N TYR A 283 12.35 -14.16 6.32
CA TYR A 283 12.59 -15.28 5.44
C TYR A 283 13.64 -14.95 4.36
N SER A 284 14.48 -15.92 3.99
CA SER A 284 15.54 -15.72 3.01
C SER A 284 15.91 -17.02 2.30
N THR A 285 16.30 -16.93 1.02
CA THR A 285 16.92 -18.04 0.28
C THR A 285 18.45 -17.93 0.21
N ARG A 286 19.02 -16.82 0.67
CA ARG A 286 20.47 -16.53 0.58
C ARG A 286 21.19 -16.61 1.92
N THR A 287 20.54 -16.14 2.99
CA THR A 287 21.13 -15.92 4.30
C THR A 287 20.43 -16.80 5.32
N ASN A 288 21.17 -17.75 5.91
CA ASN A 288 20.68 -18.57 7.01
C ASN A 288 21.22 -18.00 8.33
N VAL A 289 20.33 -17.44 9.14
CA VAL A 289 20.65 -16.89 10.46
C VAL A 289 19.76 -17.53 11.51
N ALA A 290 20.18 -17.48 12.77
CA ALA A 290 19.40 -18.09 13.85
C ALA A 290 17.97 -17.56 13.86
N HIS A 291 17.00 -18.48 13.94
CA HIS A 291 15.57 -18.21 14.05
C HIS A 291 14.90 -17.52 12.85
N ASN A 292 15.53 -17.47 11.67
CA ASN A 292 14.82 -17.11 10.44
C ASN A 292 14.14 -18.32 9.78
N TYR A 293 13.29 -18.04 8.80
CA TYR A 293 12.77 -19.02 7.85
C TYR A 293 13.72 -19.08 6.66
N TYR A 294 14.51 -20.15 6.53
CA TYR A 294 15.48 -20.29 5.46
C TYR A 294 15.08 -21.39 4.48
N ALA A 295 15.40 -21.21 3.20
CA ALA A 295 15.29 -22.28 2.20
C ALA A 295 16.58 -22.42 1.39
N LYS A 296 17.07 -23.65 1.30
CA LYS A 296 18.13 -24.03 0.37
C LYS A 296 17.55 -24.80 -0.80
N ARG A 297 17.83 -24.34 -2.02
CA ARG A 297 17.46 -25.03 -3.26
C ARG A 297 18.39 -26.23 -3.48
N THR A 298 17.82 -27.42 -3.72
CA THR A 298 18.60 -28.66 -3.92
C THR A 298 18.51 -29.17 -5.35
N THR A 299 17.30 -29.34 -5.88
CA THR A 299 17.04 -29.75 -7.27
C THR A 299 16.22 -28.69 -7.97
N THR A 300 16.55 -28.33 -9.20
CA THR A 300 15.82 -27.29 -9.95
C THR A 300 15.63 -27.69 -11.41
N ASN A 301 14.39 -27.70 -11.89
CA ASN A 301 14.06 -27.90 -13.30
C ASN A 301 12.75 -27.18 -13.67
N LEU A 302 12.29 -27.31 -14.92
CA LEU A 302 11.06 -26.66 -15.36
C LEU A 302 9.77 -27.32 -14.82
N ARG A 303 9.85 -28.46 -14.14
CA ARG A 303 8.69 -29.08 -13.46
C ARG A 303 8.57 -28.66 -11.99
N GLY A 304 9.55 -27.89 -11.49
CA GLY A 304 9.58 -27.46 -10.10
C GLY A 304 10.97 -27.53 -9.50
N GLN A 305 11.03 -27.40 -8.18
CA GLN A 305 12.25 -27.47 -7.40
C GLN A 305 12.02 -28.06 -6.02
N ASP A 306 13.05 -28.74 -5.54
CA ASP A 306 13.13 -29.25 -4.18
C ASP A 306 13.81 -28.20 -3.29
N LEU A 307 13.19 -27.92 -2.14
CA LEU A 307 13.70 -26.96 -1.17
C LEU A 307 13.86 -27.66 0.19
N ALA A 308 15.06 -27.58 0.76
CA ALA A 308 15.30 -27.91 2.15
C ALA A 308 15.05 -26.67 3.00
N LEU A 309 13.97 -26.66 3.76
CA LEU A 309 13.59 -25.55 4.61
C LEU A 309 14.14 -25.74 6.03
N GLU A 310 14.64 -24.66 6.60
CA GLU A 310 15.00 -24.56 8.00
C GLU A 310 14.11 -23.50 8.65
N PHE A 311 13.14 -23.97 9.42
CA PHE A 311 12.22 -23.14 10.18
C PHE A 311 12.73 -22.97 11.61
N PRO A 312 12.21 -21.99 12.37
CA PRO A 312 12.44 -21.94 13.81
C PRO A 312 12.02 -23.26 14.48
N GLY A 313 13.00 -24.04 14.90
CA GLY A 313 12.82 -25.31 15.60
C GLY A 313 12.42 -26.52 14.73
N ALA A 314 12.49 -26.46 13.40
CA ALA A 314 12.37 -27.67 12.56
C ALA A 314 13.07 -27.55 11.22
N LYS A 315 13.25 -28.71 10.58
CA LYS A 315 13.60 -28.80 9.17
C LYS A 315 12.52 -29.58 8.44
N LEU A 316 12.22 -29.18 7.22
CA LEU A 316 11.32 -29.91 6.34
C LEU A 316 11.82 -29.81 4.90
N ASP A 317 11.63 -30.88 4.15
CA ASP A 317 11.88 -30.88 2.71
C ASP A 317 10.54 -30.74 1.98
N ILE A 318 10.51 -29.87 0.98
CA ILE A 318 9.32 -29.64 0.16
C ILE A 318 9.65 -29.76 -1.32
N HIS A 319 8.66 -30.19 -2.10
CA HIS A 319 8.65 -30.03 -3.54
C HIS A 319 7.68 -28.93 -3.92
N THR A 320 8.10 -27.98 -4.75
CA THR A 320 7.25 -26.89 -5.25
C THR A 320 7.30 -26.81 -6.77
N VAL A 321 6.15 -26.56 -7.41
CA VAL A 321 6.07 -26.34 -8.85
C VAL A 321 6.54 -24.94 -9.27
N PHE A 322 6.68 -24.01 -8.32
CA PHE A 322 7.19 -22.67 -8.61
C PHE A 322 8.66 -22.75 -9.01
N VAL A 323 9.01 -22.23 -10.18
CA VAL A 323 10.36 -22.32 -10.73
C VAL A 323 11.21 -21.08 -10.44
N GLY A 324 12.54 -21.22 -10.52
CA GLY A 324 13.48 -20.13 -10.35
C GLY A 324 13.65 -19.66 -8.90
N GLU A 325 14.55 -18.69 -8.70
CA GLU A 325 14.82 -18.11 -7.38
C GLU A 325 13.58 -17.42 -6.80
N GLN A 326 12.85 -16.69 -7.64
CA GLN A 326 11.59 -16.05 -7.30
C GLN A 326 10.53 -17.07 -6.85
N GLY A 327 10.49 -18.24 -7.49
CA GLY A 327 9.57 -19.31 -7.10
C GLY A 327 9.90 -19.90 -5.74
N ALA A 328 11.19 -20.03 -5.41
CA ALA A 328 11.63 -20.52 -4.11
C ALA A 328 11.24 -19.54 -2.99
N ARG A 329 11.37 -18.23 -3.24
CA ARG A 329 10.93 -17.18 -2.30
C ARG A 329 9.43 -17.16 -2.08
N ILE A 330 8.63 -17.30 -3.15
CA ILE A 330 7.16 -17.40 -3.05
C ILE A 330 6.76 -18.62 -2.22
N ALA A 331 7.37 -19.78 -2.49
CA ALA A 331 7.11 -21.01 -1.76
C ALA A 331 7.49 -20.88 -0.27
N LEU A 332 8.66 -20.32 0.02
CA LEU A 332 9.12 -20.09 1.39
C LEU A 332 8.23 -19.09 2.13
N ALA A 333 7.84 -17.98 1.51
CA ALA A 333 6.92 -17.00 2.11
C ALA A 333 5.57 -17.63 2.45
N ALA A 334 5.02 -18.46 1.56
CA ALA A 334 3.78 -19.19 1.81
C ALA A 334 3.92 -20.16 3.00
N ALA A 335 4.96 -20.98 2.98
CA ALA A 335 5.21 -21.98 4.02
C ALA A 335 5.49 -21.34 5.39
N ALA A 336 6.29 -20.27 5.43
CA ALA A 336 6.55 -19.49 6.65
C ALA A 336 5.28 -18.84 7.20
N THR A 337 4.43 -18.27 6.33
CA THR A 337 3.14 -17.70 6.75
C THR A 337 2.21 -18.77 7.34
N ALA A 338 2.16 -19.97 6.74
CA ALA A 338 1.38 -21.08 7.25
C ALA A 338 1.90 -21.58 8.61
N ASP A 339 3.22 -21.69 8.77
CA ASP A 339 3.86 -22.05 10.04
C ASP A 339 3.59 -20.99 11.14
N MET A 340 3.68 -19.70 10.81
CA MET A 340 3.37 -18.61 11.74
C MET A 340 1.91 -18.62 12.21
N LEU A 341 0.99 -19.20 11.42
CA LEU A 341 -0.41 -19.43 11.79
C LEU A 341 -0.64 -20.77 12.51
N GLY A 342 0.41 -21.54 12.76
CA GLY A 342 0.36 -22.81 13.48
C GLY A 342 -0.16 -23.99 12.65
N MET A 343 -0.10 -23.91 11.32
CA MET A 343 -0.42 -25.05 10.46
C MET A 343 0.61 -26.17 10.66
N ASP A 344 0.14 -27.42 10.68
CA ASP A 344 1.01 -28.58 10.84
C ASP A 344 2.08 -28.63 9.74
N ARG A 345 3.34 -28.75 10.13
CA ARG A 345 4.51 -28.71 9.22
C ARG A 345 4.51 -29.85 8.22
N ARG A 346 3.94 -31.02 8.54
CA ARG A 346 3.79 -32.12 7.59
C ARG A 346 2.76 -31.78 6.54
N VAL A 347 1.63 -31.21 6.95
CA VAL A 347 0.60 -30.76 6.00
C VAL A 347 1.14 -29.66 5.09
N ILE A 348 1.93 -28.71 5.64
CA ILE A 348 2.65 -27.71 4.82
C ILE A 348 3.47 -28.43 3.75
N ALA A 349 4.36 -29.35 4.14
CA ALA A 349 5.27 -30.03 3.23
C ALA A 349 4.54 -30.84 2.13
N GLU A 350 3.53 -31.61 2.51
CA GLU A 350 2.73 -32.44 1.58
C GLU A 350 1.93 -31.58 0.59
N SER A 351 1.46 -30.42 1.04
CA SER A 351 0.62 -29.51 0.27
C SER A 351 1.38 -28.66 -0.77
N MET A 352 2.67 -28.43 -0.59
CA MET A 352 3.45 -27.53 -1.46
C MET A 352 3.43 -27.94 -2.93
N SER A 353 3.37 -29.25 -3.21
CA SER A 353 3.32 -29.78 -4.57
C SER A 353 2.00 -29.52 -5.29
N SER A 354 0.92 -29.24 -4.54
CA SER A 354 -0.42 -28.98 -5.09
C SER A 354 -0.67 -27.51 -5.45
N LEU A 355 0.24 -26.61 -5.04
CA LEU A 355 0.15 -25.20 -5.37
C LEU A 355 0.32 -25.00 -6.88
N SER A 356 -0.25 -23.93 -7.40
CA SER A 356 -0.16 -23.59 -8.83
C SER A 356 0.21 -22.12 -9.03
N PRO A 357 1.06 -21.80 -10.02
CA PRO A 357 1.28 -20.43 -10.46
C PRO A 357 0.00 -19.81 -11.01
N MET A 358 -0.14 -18.49 -10.82
CA MET A 358 -1.19 -17.72 -11.47
C MET A 358 -0.95 -17.70 -12.99
N PRO A 359 -2.01 -17.67 -13.81
CA PRO A 359 -1.87 -17.47 -15.25
C PRO A 359 -1.04 -16.21 -15.57
N GLY A 360 -0.11 -16.34 -16.51
CA GLY A 360 0.81 -15.25 -16.88
C GLY A 360 1.89 -14.92 -15.84
N ARG A 361 2.12 -15.76 -14.82
CA ARG A 361 3.15 -15.53 -13.78
C ARG A 361 4.08 -16.73 -13.63
N MET A 362 5.11 -16.82 -14.49
CA MET A 362 6.07 -17.93 -14.55
C MET A 362 5.42 -19.32 -14.60
N GLN A 363 4.30 -19.43 -15.31
CA GLN A 363 3.57 -20.68 -15.46
C GLN A 363 4.24 -21.56 -16.52
N ILE A 364 4.47 -22.83 -16.20
CA ILE A 364 5.03 -23.78 -17.15
C ILE A 364 3.89 -24.51 -17.84
N LEU A 365 3.87 -24.44 -19.17
CA LEU A 365 2.83 -25.01 -20.02
C LEU A 365 3.45 -25.95 -21.06
N ASP A 366 2.73 -27.01 -21.39
CA ASP A 366 3.09 -27.88 -22.51
C ASP A 366 2.81 -27.14 -23.83
N GLY A 367 3.83 -27.05 -24.66
CA GLY A 367 3.74 -26.52 -26.01
C GLY A 367 3.55 -27.61 -27.05
N GLN A 368 3.33 -27.20 -28.30
CA GLN A 368 3.27 -28.15 -29.42
C GLN A 368 4.65 -28.72 -29.74
N LYS A 369 4.70 -29.89 -30.40
CA LYS A 369 5.96 -30.50 -30.89
C LYS A 369 7.00 -30.70 -29.79
N GLN A 370 6.56 -31.16 -28.61
CA GLN A 370 7.42 -31.39 -27.43
C GLN A 370 8.17 -30.12 -26.96
N SER A 371 7.63 -28.93 -27.25
CA SER A 371 8.14 -27.68 -26.69
C SER A 371 7.54 -27.43 -25.29
N THR A 372 8.21 -26.59 -24.52
CA THR A 372 7.74 -26.10 -23.22
C THR A 372 7.62 -24.59 -23.30
N ILE A 373 6.52 -24.05 -22.78
CA ILE A 373 6.24 -22.62 -22.75
C ILE A 373 6.38 -22.15 -21.31
N ILE A 374 7.13 -21.06 -21.11
CA ILE A 374 7.18 -20.32 -19.85
C ILE A 374 6.29 -19.09 -20.03
N ASP A 375 5.08 -19.12 -19.49
CA ASP A 375 4.13 -18.01 -19.55
C ASP A 375 4.33 -17.05 -18.37
N ASP A 376 4.96 -15.91 -18.66
CA ASP A 376 5.10 -14.77 -17.75
C ASP A 376 4.51 -13.49 -18.36
N SER A 377 3.35 -13.63 -19.03
CA SER A 377 2.72 -12.58 -19.85
C SER A 377 1.90 -11.53 -19.08
N TYR A 378 1.80 -11.61 -17.74
CA TYR A 378 0.90 -10.74 -16.96
C TYR A 378 1.34 -9.28 -16.90
N ASN A 379 2.61 -9.03 -16.54
CA ASN A 379 3.18 -7.68 -16.50
C ASN A 379 4.68 -7.75 -16.76
N ALA A 380 5.22 -6.73 -17.44
CA ALA A 380 6.59 -6.68 -17.88
C ALA A 380 7.30 -5.46 -17.28
N SER A 381 8.33 -5.70 -16.46
CA SER A 381 9.28 -4.69 -16.04
C SER A 381 10.71 -5.26 -16.06
N PRO A 382 11.76 -4.41 -16.06
CA PRO A 382 13.13 -4.87 -16.32
C PRO A 382 13.60 -5.97 -15.38
N GLU A 383 13.36 -5.83 -14.07
CA GLU A 383 13.82 -6.83 -13.09
C GLU A 383 13.09 -8.19 -13.22
N PRO A 384 11.75 -8.28 -13.25
CA PRO A 384 11.04 -9.52 -13.54
C PRO A 384 11.46 -10.19 -14.85
N ILE A 385 11.67 -9.44 -15.94
CA ILE A 385 12.14 -10.01 -17.21
C ILE A 385 13.51 -10.65 -17.06
N MET A 386 14.45 -10.01 -16.36
CA MET A 386 15.77 -10.60 -16.11
C MET A 386 15.64 -11.93 -15.35
N ARG A 387 14.74 -12.02 -14.36
CA ARG A 387 14.48 -13.27 -13.63
C ARG A 387 13.82 -14.35 -14.50
N ALA A 388 12.93 -13.97 -15.41
CA ALA A 388 12.33 -14.90 -16.36
C ALA A 388 13.38 -15.45 -17.34
N LEU A 389 14.28 -14.58 -17.82
CA LEU A 389 15.41 -14.98 -18.67
C LEU A 389 16.38 -15.91 -17.92
N ASP A 390 16.70 -15.63 -16.65
CA ASP A 390 17.53 -16.54 -15.83
C ASP A 390 16.95 -17.96 -15.80
N VAL A 391 15.62 -18.09 -15.62
CA VAL A 391 14.95 -19.38 -15.66
C VAL A 391 15.03 -20.01 -17.05
N LEU A 392 14.73 -19.25 -18.12
CA LEU A 392 14.81 -19.73 -19.50
C LEU A 392 16.22 -20.26 -19.84
N TYR A 393 17.26 -19.51 -19.50
CA TYR A 393 18.65 -19.89 -19.79
C TYR A 393 19.14 -21.05 -18.91
N SER A 394 18.63 -21.19 -17.69
CA SER A 394 18.93 -22.34 -16.83
C SER A 394 18.30 -23.66 -17.31
N ALA A 395 17.23 -23.58 -18.11
CA ALA A 395 16.54 -24.77 -18.61
C ALA A 395 17.42 -25.57 -19.58
N LYS A 396 17.42 -26.90 -19.46
CA LYS A 396 18.08 -27.80 -20.42
C LYS A 396 17.22 -27.96 -21.67
N ALA A 397 17.56 -27.24 -22.73
CA ALA A 397 16.87 -27.31 -24.02
C ALA A 397 17.86 -27.15 -25.18
N SER A 398 17.55 -27.75 -26.32
CA SER A 398 18.32 -27.61 -27.58
C SER A 398 18.20 -26.20 -28.17
N GLN A 399 17.02 -25.58 -28.02
CA GLN A 399 16.75 -24.22 -28.45
C GLN A 399 15.94 -23.49 -27.37
N ARG A 400 16.27 -22.21 -27.16
CA ARG A 400 15.57 -21.30 -26.25
C ARG A 400 15.14 -20.09 -27.04
N VAL A 401 13.89 -19.69 -26.90
CA VAL A 401 13.32 -18.52 -27.59
C VAL A 401 12.65 -17.65 -26.54
N ALA A 402 13.02 -16.37 -26.49
CA ALA A 402 12.34 -15.38 -25.67
C ALA A 402 11.47 -14.50 -26.59
N VAL A 403 10.17 -14.40 -26.27
CA VAL A 403 9.25 -13.49 -26.95
C VAL A 403 8.88 -12.41 -25.96
N LEU A 404 9.39 -11.19 -26.18
CA LEU A 404 9.23 -10.07 -25.26
C LEU A 404 8.32 -9.00 -25.87
N GLY A 405 7.29 -8.60 -25.12
CA GLY A 405 6.44 -7.46 -25.46
C GLY A 405 7.04 -6.13 -24.98
N SER A 406 6.34 -5.03 -25.27
CA SER A 406 6.70 -3.70 -24.77
C SER A 406 6.56 -3.61 -23.25
N MET A 407 7.50 -2.93 -22.59
CA MET A 407 7.39 -2.54 -21.18
C MET A 407 6.79 -1.14 -21.10
N ASN A 408 5.57 -1.05 -20.55
CA ASN A 408 4.92 0.24 -20.30
C ASN A 408 5.40 0.83 -18.96
N GLU A 409 5.16 2.13 -18.72
CA GLU A 409 5.39 2.79 -17.41
C GLU A 409 6.87 2.98 -16.99
N LEU A 410 7.83 2.93 -17.92
CA LEU A 410 9.25 3.20 -17.64
C LEU A 410 9.64 4.70 -17.62
N GLY A 411 8.70 5.60 -17.91
CA GLY A 411 8.93 7.05 -17.98
C GLY A 411 8.62 7.64 -19.34
#